data_AF-A0A2X3JDU9-F1
#
_entry.id   AF-A0A2X3JDU9-F1
#
_cell.length_a   1.000
_cell.length_b   1.000
_cell.length_c   1.000
_cell.angle_alpha   90.00
_cell.angle_beta   90.00
_cell.angle_gamma   90.00
#
_symmetry.space_group_name_H-M   'P 1'
#
loop_
_entity.id
_entity.type
_entity.pdbx_description
1 polymer ?
#
loop_
_entity_poly.entity_id
_entity_poly.type
_entity_poly.pdbx_seq_one_letter_code
_entity_poly.pdbx_strand_id
1 'polypeptide(L)'
;MKDHPIYYAGPAKTPDGYASGSLGPTTAGRMDSYVDQLQANGGSMIMLAKGNRSQQVTDACHKHGGFYLGSIGGPAAVLAQNSIKSLECVEYPELGMEAIWKIEVEDFPAFILVDDKGNDFFQKIQASQCSRCVK
;
A
#
# COMPACT_ATOMS: atom_id res chain seq x y z
N MET A 1 -4.48 13.69 0.36
CA MET A 1 -5.14 12.41 0.71
C MET A 1 -6.29 12.03 -0.23
N LYS A 2 -6.85 12.95 -1.03
CA LYS A 2 -7.95 12.64 -1.97
C LYS A 2 -7.48 12.53 -3.42
N ASP A 3 -6.39 13.21 -3.76
CA ASP A 3 -5.95 13.39 -5.16
C ASP A 3 -4.98 12.30 -5.64
N HIS A 4 -4.41 11.52 -4.71
CA HIS A 4 -3.35 10.55 -4.99
C HIS A 4 -3.55 9.24 -4.21
N PRO A 5 -3.07 8.09 -4.74
CA PRO A 5 -2.99 6.84 -3.97
C PRO A 5 -2.14 7.00 -2.70
N ILE A 6 -2.48 6.26 -1.65
CA ILE A 6 -1.75 6.28 -0.38
C ILE A 6 -0.83 5.07 -0.30
N TYR A 7 0.47 5.31 -0.33
CA TYR A 7 1.50 4.28 -0.18
C TYR A 7 1.94 4.18 1.28
N TYR A 8 1.74 3.02 1.90
CA TYR A 8 2.19 2.78 3.27
C TYR A 8 3.66 2.34 3.26
N ALA A 9 4.56 3.27 3.54
CA ALA A 9 6.00 3.02 3.60
C ALA A 9 6.69 4.10 4.45
N GLY A 10 7.92 3.82 4.87
CA GLY A 10 8.81 4.79 5.50
C GLY A 10 10.20 4.70 4.84
N PRO A 11 10.74 5.80 4.28
CA PRO A 11 12.03 5.75 3.58
C PRO A 11 13.19 5.56 4.55
N ALA A 12 14.19 4.77 4.11
CA ALA A 12 15.53 4.85 4.68
C ALA A 12 16.22 6.16 4.29
N LYS A 13 17.35 6.47 4.93
CA LYS A 13 18.16 7.65 4.58
C LYS A 13 18.58 7.61 3.10
N THR A 14 18.43 8.75 2.42
CA THR A 14 18.83 8.90 1.01
C THR A 14 20.35 9.02 0.90
N PRO A 15 21.03 8.14 0.13
CA PRO A 15 22.45 8.30 -0.17
C PRO A 15 22.71 9.52 -1.08
N ASP A 16 23.91 10.08 -1.00
CA ASP A 16 24.30 11.21 -1.83
C ASP A 16 24.22 10.86 -3.33
N GLY A 17 23.56 11.73 -4.10
CA GLY A 17 23.37 11.55 -5.54
C GLY A 17 22.22 10.60 -5.94
N TYR A 18 21.44 10.08 -4.99
CA TYR A 18 20.28 9.22 -5.25
C TYR A 18 18.97 9.99 -5.05
N ALA A 19 17.92 9.60 -5.79
CA ALA A 19 16.58 10.17 -5.65
C ALA A 19 15.89 9.80 -4.33
N SER A 20 16.19 8.60 -3.82
CA SER A 20 15.59 8.06 -2.59
C SER A 20 16.52 7.04 -1.96
N GLY A 21 16.46 6.89 -0.63
CA GLY A 21 16.91 5.68 0.05
C GLY A 21 15.99 4.49 -0.25
N SER A 22 16.34 3.31 0.25
CA SER A 22 15.47 2.12 0.17
C SER A 22 14.06 2.43 0.69
N LEU A 23 13.04 2.18 -0.13
CA LEU A 23 11.64 2.52 0.18
C LEU A 23 10.69 1.39 -0.29
N GLY A 24 10.60 0.35 0.51
CA GLY A 24 9.67 -0.76 0.30
C GLY A 24 8.35 -0.60 1.06
N PRO A 25 7.32 -1.39 0.73
CA PRO A 25 6.01 -1.31 1.39
C PRO A 25 6.08 -1.81 2.83
N THR A 26 5.24 -1.25 3.69
CA THR A 26 4.98 -1.76 5.04
C THR A 26 3.69 -2.58 5.11
N THR A 27 3.47 -3.30 6.21
CA THR A 27 2.31 -4.19 6.39
C THR A 27 1.01 -3.40 6.39
N ALA A 28 0.14 -3.65 5.41
CA ALA A 28 -1.12 -2.93 5.22
C ALA A 28 -2.11 -3.08 6.38
N GLY A 29 -2.16 -4.27 6.99
CA GLY A 29 -3.07 -4.63 8.08
C GLY A 29 -3.10 -3.67 9.26
N ARG A 30 -1.98 -2.98 9.53
CA ARG A 30 -1.88 -2.01 10.65
C ARG A 30 -2.70 -0.74 10.41
N MET A 31 -3.12 -0.49 9.17
CA MET A 31 -3.88 0.70 8.77
C MET A 31 -5.35 0.36 8.44
N ASP A 32 -5.80 -0.87 8.67
CA ASP A 32 -7.15 -1.31 8.30
C ASP A 32 -8.26 -0.52 8.98
N SER A 33 -8.07 -0.14 10.25
CA SER A 33 -9.06 0.61 11.04
C SER A 33 -9.36 2.01 10.51
N TYR A 34 -8.52 2.57 9.64
CA TYR A 34 -8.71 3.92 9.09
C TYR A 34 -9.47 3.94 7.76
N VAL A 35 -9.59 2.79 7.08
CA VAL A 35 -9.98 2.76 5.66
C VAL A 35 -11.41 3.24 5.44
N ASP A 36 -12.41 2.64 6.10
CA ASP A 36 -13.83 3.02 5.89
C ASP A 36 -14.06 4.50 6.23
N GLN A 37 -13.46 4.99 7.32
CA GLN A 37 -13.58 6.39 7.71
C GLN A 37 -12.96 7.33 6.68
N LEU A 38 -11.76 7.05 6.19
CA LEU A 38 -11.09 7.89 5.21
C LEU A 38 -11.84 7.89 3.87
N GLN A 39 -12.31 6.73 3.41
CA GLN A 39 -13.06 6.59 2.15
C GLN A 39 -14.44 7.25 2.24
N ALA A 40 -15.14 7.15 3.37
CA ALA A 40 -16.38 7.88 3.61
C ALA A 40 -16.19 9.42 3.51
N ASN A 41 -14.96 9.91 3.72
CA ASN A 41 -14.60 11.32 3.54
C ASN A 41 -13.96 11.63 2.17
N GLY A 42 -13.98 10.68 1.24
CA GLY A 42 -13.46 10.79 -0.12
C GLY A 42 -11.93 10.71 -0.22
N GLY A 43 -11.24 10.20 0.80
CA GLY A 43 -9.80 10.00 0.82
C GLY A 43 -9.40 8.52 0.85
N SER A 44 -8.13 8.21 0.61
CA SER A 44 -7.63 6.82 0.68
C SER A 44 -8.40 5.83 -0.22
N MET A 45 -8.87 6.31 -1.37
CA MET A 45 -9.62 5.49 -2.33
C MET A 45 -8.76 4.40 -2.96
N ILE A 46 -7.46 4.66 -3.15
CA ILE A 46 -6.49 3.68 -3.64
C ILE A 46 -5.36 3.60 -2.63
N MET A 47 -5.07 2.38 -2.17
CA MET A 47 -4.05 2.12 -1.16
C MET A 47 -2.99 1.18 -1.75
N LEU A 48 -1.72 1.41 -1.44
CA LEU A 48 -0.60 0.59 -1.90
C LEU A 48 0.26 0.18 -0.70
N ALA A 49 0.50 -1.12 -0.51
CA ALA A 49 1.27 -1.66 0.61
C ALA A 49 1.63 -3.13 0.38
N LYS A 50 1.94 -3.90 1.44
CA LYS A 50 2.13 -5.36 1.34
C LYS A 50 1.31 -6.13 2.38
N GLY A 51 1.04 -7.39 2.05
CA GLY A 51 0.33 -8.36 2.90
C GLY A 51 -1.18 -8.40 2.64
N ASN A 52 -1.82 -9.44 3.17
CA ASN A 52 -3.28 -9.55 3.22
C ASN A 52 -3.86 -8.55 4.23
N ARG A 53 -5.16 -8.27 4.10
CA ARG A 53 -5.90 -7.33 4.95
C ARG A 53 -7.14 -8.00 5.52
N SER A 54 -7.76 -7.35 6.50
CA SER A 54 -9.00 -7.82 7.13
C SER A 54 -10.23 -7.53 6.25
N GLN A 55 -11.33 -8.27 6.49
CA GLN A 55 -12.58 -8.16 5.74
C GLN A 55 -13.14 -6.73 5.69
N GLN A 56 -12.98 -5.95 6.77
CA GLN A 56 -13.45 -4.55 6.82
C GLN A 56 -12.89 -3.69 5.68
N VAL A 57 -11.69 -4.01 5.16
CA VAL A 57 -11.11 -3.27 4.02
C VAL A 57 -11.79 -3.66 2.72
N THR A 58 -12.08 -4.95 2.53
CA THR A 58 -12.85 -5.44 1.38
C THR A 58 -14.25 -4.85 1.36
N ASP A 59 -14.90 -4.80 2.53
CA ASP A 59 -16.23 -4.20 2.67
C ASP A 59 -16.20 -2.69 2.41
N ALA A 60 -15.18 -1.97 2.92
CA ALA A 60 -15.00 -0.54 2.66
C ALA A 60 -14.77 -0.26 1.17
N CYS A 61 -13.87 -1.00 0.52
CA CYS A 61 -13.61 -0.86 -0.91
C CYS A 61 -14.87 -1.12 -1.75
N HIS A 62 -15.66 -2.15 -1.43
CA HIS A 62 -16.95 -2.40 -2.09
C HIS A 62 -17.93 -1.23 -1.88
N LYS A 63 -18.04 -0.74 -0.65
CA LYS A 63 -18.99 0.31 -0.27
C LYS A 63 -18.68 1.66 -0.92
N HIS A 64 -17.40 2.01 -1.03
CA HIS A 64 -16.97 3.35 -1.47
C HIS A 64 -16.37 3.40 -2.87
N GLY A 65 -16.13 2.25 -3.51
CA GLY A 65 -15.47 2.19 -4.82
C GLY A 65 -13.94 2.29 -4.73
N GLY A 66 -13.35 1.73 -3.67
CA GLY A 66 -11.92 1.77 -3.42
C GLY A 66 -11.14 0.55 -3.93
N PHE A 67 -9.82 0.65 -3.93
CA PHE A 67 -8.90 -0.43 -4.35
C PHE A 67 -7.73 -0.58 -3.38
N TYR A 68 -7.26 -1.82 -3.23
CA TYR A 68 -5.98 -2.10 -2.57
C TYR A 68 -5.02 -2.78 -3.55
N LEU A 69 -3.87 -2.14 -3.74
CA LEU A 69 -2.76 -2.61 -4.54
C LEU A 69 -1.68 -3.22 -3.64
N GLY A 70 -1.28 -4.44 -3.95
CA GLY A 70 -0.18 -5.14 -3.29
C GLY A 70 1.13 -4.97 -4.04
N SER A 71 2.10 -4.31 -3.41
CA SER A 71 3.50 -4.33 -3.82
C SER A 71 4.24 -5.54 -3.24
N ILE A 72 5.37 -5.88 -3.85
CA ILE A 72 6.24 -6.96 -3.41
C ILE A 72 6.99 -6.50 -2.15
N GLY A 73 6.83 -7.24 -1.04
CA GLY A 73 7.57 -6.99 0.19
C GLY A 73 9.01 -7.52 0.09
N GLY A 74 10.00 -6.70 0.47
CA GLY A 74 11.41 -7.09 0.51
C GLY A 74 12.36 -6.28 -0.39
N PRO A 75 12.11 -6.12 -1.71
CA PRO A 75 13.07 -5.54 -2.67
C PRO A 75 13.14 -4.00 -2.62
N ALA A 76 13.28 -3.41 -1.42
CA ALA A 76 13.21 -1.97 -1.19
C ALA A 76 14.30 -1.16 -1.92
N ALA A 77 15.52 -1.71 -2.02
CA ALA A 77 16.63 -1.04 -2.73
C ALA A 77 16.39 -1.01 -4.25
N VAL A 78 15.89 -2.12 -4.82
CA VAL A 78 15.57 -2.21 -6.25
C VAL A 78 14.43 -1.28 -6.62
N LEU A 79 13.39 -1.20 -5.78
CA LEU A 79 12.29 -0.25 -5.96
C LEU A 79 12.78 1.20 -5.92
N ALA A 80 13.63 1.55 -4.96
CA ALA A 80 14.20 2.89 -4.85
C ALA A 80 15.04 3.27 -6.07
N GLN A 81 15.87 2.34 -6.56
CA GLN A 81 16.77 2.61 -7.68
C GLN A 81 16.03 2.73 -9.02
N ASN A 82 15.05 1.86 -9.26
CA ASN A 82 14.45 1.74 -10.59
C ASN A 82 13.16 2.54 -10.73
N SER A 83 12.35 2.58 -9.67
CA SER A 83 10.97 3.08 -9.75
C SER A 83 10.77 4.45 -9.11
N ILE A 84 11.54 4.85 -8.10
CA ILE A 84 11.31 6.13 -7.40
C ILE A 84 12.18 7.22 -8.02
N LYS A 85 11.53 8.30 -8.49
CA LYS A 85 12.20 9.40 -9.22
C LYS A 85 12.41 10.64 -8.36
N SER A 86 11.54 10.86 -7.38
CA SER A 86 11.66 11.96 -6.42
C SER A 86 10.99 11.61 -5.10
N LEU A 87 11.47 12.22 -4.02
CA LEU A 87 10.98 12.06 -2.65
C LEU A 87 10.99 13.42 -1.94
N GLU A 88 9.81 13.92 -1.57
CA GLU A 88 9.60 15.21 -0.93
C GLU A 88 8.82 15.05 0.38
N CYS A 89 9.31 15.60 1.49
CA CYS A 89 8.56 15.65 2.74
C CYS A 89 7.52 16.77 2.65
N VAL A 90 6.24 16.43 2.79
CA VAL A 90 5.13 17.38 2.64
C VAL A 90 4.60 17.83 3.99
N GLU A 91 4.44 16.91 4.96
CA GLU A 91 3.88 17.22 6.28
C GLU A 91 4.53 16.38 7.38
N TYR A 92 4.52 16.92 8.59
CA TYR A 92 5.01 16.30 9.83
C TYR A 92 6.49 15.83 9.80
N PRO A 93 7.45 16.69 9.40
CA PRO A 93 8.87 16.33 9.34
C PRO A 93 9.44 15.86 10.68
N GLU A 94 8.86 16.28 11.80
CA GLU A 94 9.22 15.85 13.15
C GLU A 94 9.03 14.34 13.40
N LEU A 95 8.21 13.66 12.58
CA LEU A 95 7.99 12.22 12.65
C LEU A 95 9.07 11.40 11.92
N GLY A 96 10.06 12.06 11.30
CA GLY A 96 11.16 11.39 10.62
C GLY A 96 10.68 10.51 9.47
N MET A 97 10.97 9.21 9.52
CA MET A 97 10.58 8.29 8.44
C MET A 97 9.06 8.06 8.33
N GLU A 98 8.29 8.45 9.36
CA GLU A 98 6.82 8.36 9.38
C GLU A 98 6.12 9.65 8.91
N ALA A 99 6.88 10.67 8.49
CA ALA A 99 6.33 11.88 7.87
C ALA A 99 5.50 11.57 6.61
N ILE A 100 4.70 12.53 6.15
CA ILE A 100 3.98 12.39 4.89
C ILE A 100 4.92 12.77 3.76
N TRP A 101 5.18 11.81 2.87
CA TRP A 101 6.03 11.99 1.71
C TRP A 101 5.20 12.02 0.43
N LYS A 102 5.57 12.90 -0.50
CA LYS A 102 5.16 12.83 -1.89
C LYS A 102 6.28 12.19 -2.69
N ILE A 103 5.93 11.18 -3.47
CA ILE A 103 6.86 10.47 -4.35
C ILE A 103 6.33 10.48 -5.77
N GLU A 104 7.24 10.59 -6.72
CA GLU A 104 6.97 10.29 -8.12
C GLU A 104 7.56 8.94 -8.45
N VAL A 105 6.78 8.11 -9.13
CA VAL A 105 7.17 6.74 -9.47
C VAL A 105 6.95 6.45 -10.95
N GLU A 106 7.80 5.60 -11.50
CA GLU A 106 7.72 5.04 -12.85
C GLU A 106 7.85 3.52 -12.73
N ASP A 107 7.11 2.75 -13.53
CA ASP A 107 7.18 1.29 -13.56
C ASP A 107 7.10 0.62 -12.17
N PHE A 108 6.28 1.15 -11.27
CA PHE A 108 6.14 0.62 -9.91
C PHE A 108 5.24 -0.64 -9.93
N PRO A 109 5.77 -1.82 -9.58
CA PRO A 109 5.02 -3.07 -9.70
C PRO A 109 3.99 -3.23 -8.57
N ALA A 110 2.76 -3.60 -8.94
CA ALA A 110 1.73 -3.95 -7.98
C ALA A 110 0.68 -4.91 -8.57
N PHE A 111 -0.07 -5.59 -7.69
CA PHE A 111 -1.24 -6.41 -8.03
C PHE A 111 -2.50 -5.78 -7.45
N ILE A 112 -3.64 -5.90 -8.13
CA ILE A 112 -4.94 -5.61 -7.50
C ILE A 112 -5.25 -6.76 -6.55
N LEU A 113 -5.24 -6.48 -5.24
CA LEU A 113 -5.52 -7.48 -4.20
C LEU A 113 -6.95 -7.39 -3.68
N VAL A 114 -7.51 -6.18 -3.61
CA VAL A 114 -8.94 -5.96 -3.33
C VAL A 114 -9.49 -5.00 -4.38
N ASP A 115 -10.64 -5.34 -4.93
CA ASP A 115 -11.37 -4.49 -5.87
C ASP A 115 -12.57 -3.77 -5.24
N ASP A 116 -13.18 -2.91 -6.03
CA ASP A 116 -14.39 -2.14 -5.74
C ASP A 116 -15.68 -2.98 -5.76
N LYS A 117 -15.59 -4.29 -5.91
CA LYS A 117 -16.73 -5.23 -6.03
C LYS A 117 -16.78 -6.22 -4.88
N GLY A 118 -15.90 -6.07 -3.88
CA GLY A 118 -15.82 -6.94 -2.72
C GLY A 118 -15.04 -8.23 -2.97
N ASN A 119 -14.22 -8.29 -4.02
CA ASN A 119 -13.32 -9.41 -4.22
C ASN A 119 -12.01 -9.19 -3.45
N ASP A 120 -11.53 -10.25 -2.79
CA ASP A 120 -10.20 -10.33 -2.19
C ASP A 120 -9.43 -11.51 -2.81
N PHE A 121 -8.24 -11.22 -3.34
CA PHE A 121 -7.33 -12.20 -3.92
C PHE A 121 -6.99 -13.36 -2.96
N PHE A 122 -6.73 -13.08 -1.69
CA PHE A 122 -6.28 -14.11 -0.74
C PHE A 122 -7.41 -15.01 -0.26
N GLN A 123 -8.66 -14.53 -0.27
CA GLN A 123 -9.82 -15.37 0.05
C GLN A 123 -10.05 -16.43 -1.02
N LYS A 124 -9.86 -16.10 -2.29
CA LYS A 124 -9.96 -17.06 -3.40
C LYS A 124 -8.94 -18.19 -3.28
N ILE A 125 -7.73 -17.89 -2.82
CA ILE A 125 -6.69 -18.90 -2.58
C ILE A 125 -7.08 -19.84 -1.43
N GLN A 126 -7.59 -19.31 -0.32
CA GLN A 126 -7.99 -20.13 0.83
C GLN A 126 -9.17 -21.05 0.47
N ALA A 127 -10.15 -20.56 -0.30
CA ALA A 127 -11.29 -21.38 -0.74
C ALA A 127 -10.89 -22.55 -1.66
N SER A 128 -9.76 -22.44 -2.35
CA SER A 128 -9.26 -23.46 -3.28
C SER A 128 -8.41 -24.56 -2.62
N GLN A 129 -8.25 -24.55 -1.29
CA GLN A 129 -7.50 -25.59 -0.59
C GLN A 129 -8.25 -26.92 -0.61
N CYS A 130 -7.56 -27.98 -1.05
CA CYS A 130 -8.04 -29.35 -1.00
C CYS A 130 -8.40 -29.72 0.44
N SER A 131 -9.65 -30.14 0.67
CA SER A 131 -10.16 -30.52 2.00
C SER A 131 -9.38 -31.65 2.69
N ARG A 132 -8.52 -32.38 1.97
CA ARG A 132 -7.62 -33.41 2.49
C ARG A 132 -6.22 -32.92 2.90
N CYS A 133 -5.88 -31.66 2.62
CA CYS A 133 -4.55 -31.09 2.88
C CYS A 133 -4.50 -30.20 4.14
N VAL A 134 -5.62 -30.03 4.84
CA VAL A 134 -5.68 -29.36 6.14
C VAL A 134 -5.19 -30.34 7.20
N LYS A 135 -4.02 -30.09 7.79
CA LYS A 135 -3.57 -30.75 9.00
C LYS A 135 -4.28 -30.19 10.22
#